data_AF-A0AAZ3SCD6-F1
#
_entry.id   AF-A0AAZ3SCD6-F1
#
_cell.length_a   1.000
_cell.length_b   1.000
_cell.length_c   1.000
_cell.angle_alpha   90.00
_cell.angle_beta   90.00
_cell.angle_gamma   90.00
#
_symmetry.space_group_name_H-M   'P 1'
#
loop_
_entity.id
_entity.type
_entity.pdbx_description
1 polymer ?
#
loop_
_entity_poly.entity_id
_entity_poly.type
_entity_poly.pdbx_seq_one_letter_code
_entity_poly.pdbx_strand_id
1 'polypeptide(L)'
;MQPSYHSGRVLSPRDERTLVRKVQINPKSTEKDLVKILEETGTKVSICTVKRALYRHNLKGRSAMMKPLHQNRHQKARLRFATAHGDKDRTFWRNVL
;
A
#
# COMPACT_ATOMS: atom_id res chain seq x y z
N MET A 1 4.89 -10.89 -18.30
CA MET A 1 3.90 -11.99 -18.43
C MET A 1 2.50 -11.41 -18.32
N GLN A 2 1.68 -11.56 -19.35
CA GLN A 2 0.26 -11.15 -19.33
C GLN A 2 -0.55 -12.24 -18.60
N PRO A 3 -1.44 -11.92 -17.64
CA PRO A 3 -2.28 -12.93 -17.00
C PRO A 3 -3.26 -13.52 -18.02
N SER A 4 -3.18 -14.84 -18.28
CA SER A 4 -4.13 -15.54 -19.16
C SER A 4 -5.53 -15.57 -18.54
N TYR A 5 -6.53 -15.07 -19.26
CA TYR A 5 -7.93 -15.00 -18.84
C TYR A 5 -8.68 -16.30 -19.14
N HIS A 6 -8.35 -17.37 -18.43
CA HIS A 6 -9.18 -18.58 -18.49
C HIS A 6 -10.41 -18.39 -17.58
N SER A 7 -11.57 -18.74 -18.14
CA SER A 7 -12.93 -18.63 -17.60
C SER A 7 -13.05 -18.90 -16.09
N GLY A 8 -13.67 -17.98 -15.33
CA GLY A 8 -13.92 -18.16 -13.88
C GLY A 8 -13.81 -16.90 -13.00
N ARG A 9 -13.63 -15.70 -13.56
CA ARG A 9 -13.61 -14.45 -12.78
C ARG A 9 -15.00 -13.82 -12.73
N VAL A 10 -15.47 -13.54 -11.52
CA VAL A 10 -16.74 -12.83 -11.28
C VAL A 10 -16.63 -11.33 -11.61
N LEU A 11 -15.42 -10.77 -11.49
CA LEU A 11 -15.19 -9.34 -11.68
C LEU A 11 -14.69 -9.04 -13.11
N SER A 12 -15.28 -8.01 -13.74
CA SER A 12 -14.82 -7.50 -15.03
C SER A 12 -13.39 -6.95 -14.93
N PRO A 13 -12.54 -7.08 -15.97
CA PRO A 13 -11.21 -6.47 -16.00
C PRO A 13 -11.22 -4.95 -15.76
N ARG A 14 -12.30 -4.27 -16.17
CA ARG A 14 -12.48 -2.82 -15.97
C ARG A 14 -12.69 -2.49 -14.49
N ASP A 15 -13.53 -3.26 -13.82
CA ASP A 15 -13.85 -3.08 -12.41
C ASP A 15 -12.65 -3.43 -11.54
N GLU A 16 -11.92 -4.50 -11.90
CA GLU A 16 -10.68 -4.91 -11.24
C GLU A 16 -9.62 -3.80 -11.32
N ARG A 17 -9.45 -3.17 -12.49
CA ARG A 17 -8.53 -2.05 -12.66
C ARG A 17 -8.95 -0.82 -11.85
N THR A 18 -10.24 -0.54 -11.78
CA THR A 18 -10.79 0.59 -11.02
C THR A 18 -10.54 0.42 -9.53
N LEU A 19 -10.77 -0.79 -9.01
CA LEU A 19 -10.45 -1.16 -7.63
C LEU A 19 -8.98 -0.90 -7.29
N VAL A 20 -8.07 -1.46 -8.10
CA VAL A 20 -6.62 -1.33 -7.90
C VAL A 20 -6.21 0.14 -7.86
N ARG A 21 -6.73 0.95 -8.81
CA ARG A 21 -6.43 2.38 -8.87
C ARG A 21 -6.93 3.13 -7.63
N LYS A 22 -8.14 2.83 -7.15
CA LYS A 22 -8.69 3.49 -5.95
C LYS A 22 -7.87 3.18 -4.70
N VAL A 23 -7.47 1.92 -4.52
CA VAL A 23 -6.63 1.51 -3.38
C VAL A 23 -5.23 2.13 -3.44
N GLN A 24 -4.65 2.29 -4.64
CA GLN A 24 -3.36 2.95 -4.80
C GLN A 24 -3.41 4.45 -4.45
N ILE A 25 -4.51 5.13 -4.80
CA ILE A 25 -4.72 6.55 -4.45
C ILE A 25 -5.01 6.71 -2.97
N ASN A 26 -5.89 5.87 -2.43
CA ASN A 26 -6.27 5.88 -1.03
C ASN A 26 -6.05 4.48 -0.41
N PRO A 27 -4.88 4.22 0.19
CA PRO A 27 -4.58 2.91 0.77
C PRO A 27 -5.42 2.60 2.02
N LYS A 28 -6.21 3.56 2.53
CA LYS A 28 -7.12 3.37 3.66
C LYS A 28 -8.54 2.95 3.23
N SER A 29 -8.83 2.87 1.93
CA SER A 29 -10.12 2.41 1.44
C SER A 29 -10.43 0.99 1.94
N THR A 30 -11.57 0.82 2.60
CA THR A 30 -11.96 -0.48 3.13
C THR A 30 -12.59 -1.35 2.05
N GLU A 31 -12.55 -2.66 2.23
CA GLU A 31 -13.16 -3.61 1.30
C GLU A 31 -14.68 -3.37 1.17
N LYS A 32 -15.35 -2.82 2.20
CA LYS A 32 -16.77 -2.45 2.17
C LYS A 32 -17.03 -1.23 1.31
N ASP A 33 -16.21 -0.18 1.43
CA ASP A 33 -16.32 1.02 0.60
C ASP A 33 -16.15 0.65 -0.88
N LEU A 34 -15.21 -0.26 -1.14
CA LEU A 34 -14.92 -0.77 -2.47
C LEU A 34 -16.07 -1.59 -3.07
N VAL A 35 -16.78 -2.39 -2.27
CA VAL A 35 -18.01 -3.07 -2.71
C VAL A 35 -19.10 -2.04 -3.03
N LYS A 36 -19.32 -1.04 -2.18
CA LYS A 36 -20.32 0.01 -2.41
C LYS A 36 -20.10 0.74 -3.74
N ILE A 37 -18.84 1.07 -4.06
CA ILE A 37 -18.47 1.71 -5.34
C ILE A 37 -18.84 0.83 -6.54
N LEU A 38 -18.66 -0.49 -6.42
CA LEU A 38 -19.02 -1.43 -7.49
C LEU A 38 -20.53 -1.57 -7.63
N GLU A 39 -21.27 -1.58 -6.52
CA GLU A 39 -22.72 -1.61 -6.51
C GLU A 39 -23.33 -0.36 -7.17
N GLU A 40 -22.77 0.82 -6.92
CA GLU A 40 -23.14 2.08 -7.59
C GLU A 40 -22.93 2.00 -9.12
N THR A 41 -21.97 1.19 -9.56
CA THR A 41 -21.67 0.95 -10.98
C THR A 41 -22.54 -0.18 -11.58
N GLY A 42 -23.37 -0.84 -10.75
CA GLY A 42 -24.23 -1.95 -11.14
C GLY A 42 -23.62 -3.34 -10.95
N THR A 43 -22.39 -3.44 -10.45
CA THR A 43 -21.70 -4.72 -10.24
C THR A 43 -21.84 -5.17 -8.78
N LYS A 44 -22.76 -6.11 -8.52
CA LYS A 44 -22.92 -6.71 -7.18
C LYS A 44 -21.89 -7.82 -6.96
N VAL A 45 -20.97 -7.63 -6.02
CA VAL A 45 -19.94 -8.61 -5.66
C VAL A 45 -19.78 -8.76 -4.16
N SER A 46 -19.40 -9.95 -3.72
CA SER A 46 -19.07 -10.17 -2.31
C SER A 46 -17.73 -9.54 -1.93
N ILE A 47 -17.57 -9.21 -0.65
CA ILE A 47 -16.33 -8.71 -0.06
C ILE A 47 -15.16 -9.67 -0.35
N CYS A 48 -15.39 -10.98 -0.27
CA CYS A 48 -14.37 -12.00 -0.57
C CYS A 48 -13.86 -11.93 -2.01
N THR A 49 -14.72 -11.61 -2.98
CA THR A 49 -14.33 -11.44 -4.38
C THR A 49 -13.44 -10.21 -4.56
N VAL A 50 -13.80 -9.09 -3.94
CA VAL A 50 -12.97 -7.87 -3.93
C VAL A 50 -11.61 -8.14 -3.29
N LYS A 51 -11.60 -8.81 -2.12
CA LYS A 51 -10.37 -9.18 -1.43
C LYS A 51 -9.47 -10.06 -2.32
N ARG A 52 -10.00 -11.13 -2.92
CA ARG A 52 -9.23 -12.00 -3.84
C ARG A 52 -8.66 -11.23 -5.03
N ALA A 53 -9.43 -10.29 -5.60
CA ALA A 53 -8.96 -9.43 -6.68
C ALA A 53 -7.76 -8.59 -6.22
N LEU A 54 -7.85 -7.94 -5.06
CA LEU A 54 -6.75 -7.13 -4.50
C LEU A 54 -5.50 -7.97 -4.19
N TYR A 55 -5.65 -9.19 -3.66
CA TYR A 55 -4.53 -10.09 -3.36
C TYR A 55 -3.73 -10.48 -4.60
N ARG A 56 -4.38 -10.65 -5.77
CA ARG A 56 -3.68 -10.94 -7.05
C ARG A 56 -2.73 -9.82 -7.46
N HIS A 57 -3.01 -8.59 -7.05
CA HIS A 57 -2.16 -7.41 -7.28
C HIS A 57 -1.25 -7.11 -6.09
N ASN A 58 -1.08 -8.05 -5.15
CA ASN A 58 -0.31 -7.90 -3.92
C ASN A 58 -0.80 -6.77 -2.99
N LEU A 59 -2.05 -6.33 -3.16
CA LEU A 59 -2.70 -5.33 -2.31
C LEU A 59 -3.36 -6.03 -1.11
N LYS A 60 -2.53 -6.42 -0.14
CA LYS A 60 -2.98 -7.02 1.12
C LYS A 60 -3.12 -5.95 2.21
N GLY A 61 -4.04 -6.18 3.15
CA GLY A 61 -4.16 -5.36 4.35
C GLY A 61 -2.82 -5.29 5.10
N ARG A 62 -2.50 -4.10 5.63
CA ARG A 62 -1.27 -3.86 6.40
C ARG A 62 -1.65 -3.24 7.74
N SER A 63 -1.02 -3.73 8.81
CA SER A 63 -1.10 -3.08 10.11
C SER A 63 -0.26 -1.80 10.09
N ALA A 64 -0.81 -0.72 10.66
CA ALA A 64 -0.04 0.50 10.87
C ALA A 64 1.09 0.21 11.87
N MET A 65 2.33 0.51 11.48
CA MET A 65 3.47 0.43 12.39
C MET A 65 3.54 1.72 13.20
N MET A 66 3.60 1.61 14.53
CA MET A 66 3.80 2.78 15.39
C MET A 66 5.19 3.36 15.11
N LYS A 67 5.23 4.64 14.70
CA LYS A 67 6.46 5.41 14.57
C LYS A 67 6.34 6.67 15.43
N PRO A 68 7.40 7.10 16.13
CA PRO A 68 7.36 8.36 16.84
C PRO A 68 7.12 9.50 15.85
N LEU A 69 6.28 10.44 16.24
CA LEU A 69 5.98 11.64 15.46
C LEU A 69 7.19 12.57 15.50
N HIS A 70 7.89 12.73 14.38
CA HIS A 70 8.99 13.67 14.28
C HIS A 70 8.50 15.03 13.83
N GLN A 71 8.80 16.06 14.60
CA GLN A 71 8.69 17.44 14.13
C GLN A 71 9.60 17.67 12.91
N ASN A 72 9.21 18.57 12.01
CA ASN A 72 9.94 18.87 10.78
C ASN A 72 11.41 19.23 11.03
N ARG A 73 11.71 19.96 12.12
CA ARG A 73 13.08 20.30 12.52
C ARG A 73 13.92 19.06 12.83
N HIS A 74 13.36 18.07 13.53
CA HIS A 74 14.06 16.83 13.87
C HIS A 74 14.25 15.96 12.63
N GLN A 75 13.27 15.91 11.72
CA GLN A 75 13.43 15.18 10.45
C GLN A 75 14.60 15.73 9.63
N LYS A 76 14.69 17.05 9.48
CA LYS A 76 15.79 17.72 8.78
C LYS A 76 17.14 17.48 9.46
N ALA A 77 17.20 17.62 10.79
CA ALA A 77 18.43 17.37 11.55
C ALA A 77 18.91 15.92 11.41
N ARG A 78 18.00 14.94 11.54
CA ARG A 78 18.31 13.52 11.37
C ARG A 78 18.78 13.20 9.96
N LEU A 79 18.14 13.77 8.93
CA LEU A 79 18.55 13.59 7.54
C LEU A 79 19.96 14.16 7.31
N ARG A 80 20.22 15.39 7.74
CA ARG A 80 21.56 16.01 7.63
C ARG A 80 22.62 15.19 8.33
N PHE A 81 22.32 14.69 9.54
CA PHE A 81 23.24 13.85 10.29
C PHE A 81 23.53 12.54 9.55
N ALA A 82 22.50 11.86 9.04
CA ALA A 82 22.65 10.62 8.28
C ALA A 82 23.45 10.83 6.99
N THR A 83 23.22 11.92 6.25
CA THR A 83 23.98 12.23 5.04
C THR A 83 25.45 12.57 5.35
N ALA A 84 25.72 13.34 6.41
CA ALA A 84 27.08 13.72 6.78
C ALA A 84 27.93 12.56 7.34
N HIS A 85 27.28 11.54 7.91
CA HIS A 85 27.96 10.44 8.59
C HIS A 85 27.67 9.05 7.99
N GLY A 86 26.94 8.96 6.88
CA GLY A 86 26.51 7.68 6.29
C GLY A 86 27.68 6.77 5.90
N ASP A 87 28.80 7.36 5.49
CA ASP A 87 30.00 6.64 5.05
C ASP A 87 31.03 6.45 6.17
N LYS A 88 30.70 6.84 7.41
CA LYS A 88 31.64 6.71 8.54
C LYS A 88 31.79 5.24 8.94
N ASP A 89 33.02 4.89 9.30
CA ASP A 89 33.40 3.53 9.62
C ASP A 89 33.00 3.13 11.06
N ARG A 90 33.15 1.84 11.36
CA ARG A 90 32.76 1.30 12.67
C ARG A 90 33.56 1.90 13.83
N THR A 91 34.79 2.35 13.60
CA THR A 91 35.61 2.97 14.66
C THR A 91 35.07 4.34 15.05
N PHE A 92 34.64 5.14 14.08
CA PHE A 92 33.93 6.39 14.33
C PHE A 92 32.68 6.17 15.21
N TRP A 93 31.84 5.20 14.87
CA TRP A 93 30.59 4.95 15.61
C TRP A 93 30.79 4.38 17.02
N ARG A 94 31.89 3.68 17.30
CA ARG A 94 32.23 3.23 18.68
C ARG A 94 32.46 4.39 19.65
N ASN A 95 32.83 5.56 19.15
CA ASN A 95 33.12 6.73 19.97
C ASN A 95 31.91 7.67 20.11
N VAL A 96 30.83 7.43 19.36
CA VAL A 96 29.63 8.28 19.32
C VAL A 96 28.46 7.66 20.11
N LEU A 97 28.40 6.33 20.17
CA LEU A 97 27.43 5.55 20.96
C LEU A 97 27.90 5.41 22.41
#